data_AF-A0A9P7Y928-F1
#
_entry.id   AF-A0A9P7Y928-F1
#
_cell.length_a   1.000
_cell.length_b   1.000
_cell.length_c   1.000
_cell.angle_alpha   90.00
_cell.angle_beta   90.00
_cell.angle_gamma   90.00
#
_symmetry.space_group_name_H-M   'P 1'
#
loop_
_entity.id
_entity.type
_entity.pdbx_description
1 polymer ?
#
loop_
_entity_poly.entity_id
_entity_poly.type
_entity_poly.pdbx_seq_one_letter_code
_entity_poly.pdbx_strand_id
1 'polypeptide(L)'
;KLIIVTRSARGETICILKIDDTPPAHIVIKMSGWRTGPPDVLVRHADPDMTDEVDPNSYKFRLLVKMDTGASRYSGHINCGMRVGEVAYN
;
A
#
# COMPACT_ATOMS: atom_id res chain seq x y z
N LYS A 1 21.39 -4.44 12.71
CA LYS A 1 20.08 -5.11 12.55
C LYS A 1 19.16 -4.58 13.65
N LEU A 2 18.33 -3.58 13.34
CA LEU A 2 17.42 -2.99 14.33
C LEU A 2 16.24 -3.97 14.51
N ILE A 3 16.28 -4.77 15.57
CA ILE A 3 15.15 -5.61 15.96
C ILE A 3 14.19 -4.68 16.71
N ILE A 4 13.23 -4.11 15.99
CA ILE A 4 12.14 -3.39 16.64
C ILE A 4 11.21 -4.46 17.22
N VAL A 5 11.14 -4.52 18.55
CA VAL A 5 10.32 -5.46 19.35
C VAL A 5 8.81 -5.35 19.02
N THR A 6 8.41 -4.34 18.24
CA THR A 6 7.02 -3.98 17.95
C THR A 6 6.33 -4.80 16.86
N ARG A 7 7.01 -5.77 16.21
CA ARG A 7 6.48 -6.55 15.06
C ARG A 7 5.95 -5.70 13.89
N SER A 8 6.23 -4.39 13.88
CA SER A 8 5.89 -3.50 12.77
C SER A 8 6.55 -3.99 11.49
N ALA A 9 5.80 -3.95 10.39
CA ALA A 9 6.29 -4.39 9.09
C ALA A 9 6.40 -3.19 8.14
N ARG A 10 7.49 -3.12 7.39
CA ARG A 10 7.62 -2.20 6.25
C ARG A 10 7.27 -2.96 4.98
N GLY A 11 6.32 -2.43 4.23
CA GLY A 11 5.98 -2.93 2.89
C GLY A 11 6.54 -2.02 1.81
N GLU A 12 7.04 -2.62 0.73
CA GLU A 12 7.30 -1.93 -0.53
C GLU A 12 6.72 -2.79 -1.67
N THR A 13 5.99 -2.16 -2.58
CA THR A 13 5.36 -2.86 -3.70
C THR A 13 5.36 -1.97 -4.93
N ILE A 14 5.62 -2.58 -6.08
CA ILE A 14 5.50 -1.94 -7.39
C ILE A 14 4.54 -2.78 -8.21
N CYS A 15 3.51 -2.14 -8.78
CA CYS A 15 2.59 -2.77 -9.71
C CYS A 15 2.33 -1.85 -10.91
N ILE A 16 1.78 -2.44 -11.98
CA ILE A 16 1.35 -1.70 -13.16
C ILE A 16 -0.16 -1.87 -13.27
N LEU A 17 -0.88 -0.76 -13.25
CA LEU A 17 -2.31 -0.71 -13.52
C LEU A 17 -2.51 -0.44 -15.02
N LYS A 18 -3.25 -1.30 -15.70
CA LYS A 18 -3.71 -1.06 -17.08
C LYS A 18 -5.12 -0.48 -17.03
N ILE A 19 -5.29 0.69 -17.65
CA ILE A 19 -6.58 1.35 -17.85
C ILE A 19 -7.13 0.95 -19.21
N ASP A 20 -8.37 0.50 -19.24
CA ASP A 20 -9.07 0.01 -20.44
C ASP A 20 -9.60 1.17 -21.30
N ASP A 21 -8.69 2.03 -21.72
CA ASP A 21 -8.94 3.16 -22.63
C ASP A 21 -8.55 2.79 -24.07
N THR A 22 -8.87 3.69 -25.02
CA THR A 22 -8.32 3.66 -26.39
C THR A 22 -7.49 4.92 -26.67
N PRO A 23 -6.15 4.83 -26.79
CA PRO A 23 -5.30 3.67 -26.52
C PRO A 23 -5.14 3.40 -25.01
N PRO A 24 -4.90 2.14 -24.60
CA PRO A 24 -4.74 1.79 -23.19
C PRO A 24 -3.67 2.63 -22.49
N ALA A 25 -3.97 3.11 -21.28
CA ALA A 25 -2.96 3.73 -20.42
C ALA A 25 -2.37 2.70 -19.47
N HIS A 26 -1.10 2.89 -19.14
CA HIS A 26 -0.42 2.14 -18.10
C HIS A 26 0.05 3.14 -17.03
N ILE A 27 -0.22 2.81 -15.77
CA ILE A 27 0.21 3.59 -14.62
C ILE A 27 1.09 2.68 -13.76
N VAL A 28 2.35 3.05 -13.61
CA VAL A 28 3.24 2.41 -12.63
C VAL A 28 2.91 2.99 -11.27
N ILE A 29 2.63 2.12 -10.30
CA ILE A 29 2.35 2.51 -8.92
C ILE A 29 3.44 1.92 -8.04
N LYS A 30 4.17 2.78 -7.34
CA LYS A 30 5.11 2.40 -6.29
C LYS A 30 4.56 2.85 -4.95
N MET A 31 4.31 1.89 -4.07
CA MET A 31 3.83 2.14 -2.72
C MET A 31 4.86 1.67 -1.69
N SER A 32 5.06 2.46 -0.65
CA SER A 32 5.89 2.08 0.49
C SER A 32 5.29 2.60 1.78
N GLY A 33 5.44 1.85 2.87
CA GLY A 33 4.92 2.33 4.13
C GLY A 33 5.04 1.34 5.26
N TRP A 34 4.32 1.63 6.34
CA TRP A 34 4.44 0.91 7.59
C TRP A 34 3.08 0.42 8.07
N ARG A 35 3.04 -0.86 8.44
CA ARG A 35 1.98 -1.43 9.25
C ARG A 35 2.44 -1.46 10.72
N THR A 36 1.69 -0.79 11.57
CA THR A 36 1.95 -0.64 13.01
C THR A 36 0.69 -0.92 13.80
N GLY A 37 0.83 -1.38 15.04
CA GLY A 37 -0.29 -1.74 15.89
C GLY A 37 0.17 -2.55 17.10
N PRO A 38 -0.78 -3.03 17.93
CA PRO A 38 -0.50 -3.95 19.02
C PRO A 38 0.20 -5.23 18.51
N PRO A 39 1.23 -5.76 19.20
CA PRO A 39 1.97 -6.92 18.72
C PRO A 39 1.12 -8.18 18.48
N ASP A 40 0.12 -8.44 19.34
CA ASP A 40 -0.79 -9.59 19.23
C ASP A 40 -1.70 -9.47 18.00
N VAL A 41 -2.15 -8.25 17.67
CA VAL A 41 -2.90 -7.94 16.45
C VAL A 41 -2.02 -8.17 15.21
N LEU A 42 -0.77 -7.70 15.23
CA LEU A 42 0.14 -7.88 14.11
C LEU A 42 0.59 -9.33 13.90
N VAL A 43 0.64 -10.14 14.97
CA VAL A 43 0.90 -11.59 14.87
C VAL A 43 -0.27 -12.29 14.19
N ARG A 44 -1.51 -12.01 14.60
CA ARG A 44 -2.71 -12.57 13.96
C ARG A 44 -2.81 -12.15 12.50
N HIS A 45 -2.53 -10.88 12.20
CA HIS A 45 -2.54 -10.40 10.81
C HIS A 45 -1.44 -11.04 9.95
N ALA A 46 -0.31 -11.44 10.53
CA ALA A 46 0.76 -12.11 9.78
C ALA A 46 0.41 -13.57 9.43
N ASP A 47 -0.62 -14.14 10.05
CA ASP A 47 -1.11 -15.49 9.80
C ASP A 47 -2.17 -15.47 8.69
N PRO A 48 -1.93 -16.13 7.53
CA PRO A 48 -2.88 -16.16 6.41
C PRO A 48 -4.25 -16.71 6.78
N ASP A 49 -4.34 -17.62 7.76
CA ASP A 49 -5.60 -18.25 8.15
C ASP A 49 -6.44 -17.35 9.07
N MET A 50 -5.82 -16.32 9.68
CA MET A 50 -6.45 -15.43 10.66
C MET A 50 -6.52 -13.98 10.20
N THR A 51 -5.94 -13.64 9.04
CA THR A 51 -5.78 -12.24 8.61
C THR A 51 -7.11 -11.53 8.37
N ASP A 52 -8.13 -12.23 7.88
CA ASP A 52 -9.46 -11.69 7.59
C ASP A 52 -10.28 -11.50 8.90
N GLU A 53 -9.85 -12.10 10.01
CA GLU A 53 -10.53 -11.95 11.31
C GLU A 53 -10.04 -10.73 12.12
N VAL A 54 -9.02 -10.03 11.65
CA VAL A 54 -8.41 -8.89 12.36
C VAL A 54 -9.17 -7.60 12.06
N ASP A 55 -9.78 -6.99 13.09
CA ASP A 55 -10.42 -5.67 12.97
C ASP A 55 -9.47 -4.65 12.32
N PRO A 56 -9.80 -4.07 11.16
CA PRO A 56 -8.94 -3.10 10.47
C PRO A 56 -8.65 -1.84 11.28
N ASN A 57 -9.50 -1.50 12.25
CA ASN A 57 -9.30 -0.34 13.11
C ASN A 57 -8.27 -0.60 14.23
N SER A 58 -7.94 -1.86 14.49
CA SER A 58 -7.01 -2.28 15.55
C SER A 58 -5.53 -2.10 15.19
N TYR A 59 -5.22 -1.80 13.93
CA TYR A 59 -3.88 -1.45 13.47
C TYR A 59 -3.92 -0.24 12.52
N LYS A 60 -2.75 0.22 12.09
CA LYS A 60 -2.60 1.28 11.09
C LYS A 60 -1.66 0.82 10.00
N PHE A 61 -2.09 0.98 8.76
CA PHE A 61 -1.23 0.78 7.60
C PHE A 61 -1.23 2.04 6.73
N ARG A 62 -0.15 2.81 6.79
CA ARG A 62 -0.02 4.09 6.07
C ARG A 62 1.03 3.96 4.97
N LEU A 63 0.62 4.29 3.74
CA LEU A 63 1.44 4.16 2.54
C LEU A 63 1.71 5.53 1.92
N LEU A 64 2.96 5.73 1.50
CA LEU A 64 3.35 6.71 0.51
C LEU A 64 3.16 6.10 -0.87
N VAL A 65 2.39 6.75 -1.74
CA VAL A 65 2.14 6.27 -3.10
C VAL A 65 2.72 7.24 -4.10
N LYS A 66 3.60 6.71 -4.96
CA LYS A 66 4.18 7.41 -6.12
C LYS A 66 3.63 6.74 -7.37
N MET A 67 3.25 7.56 -8.35
CA MET A 67 2.71 7.05 -9.60
C MET A 67 3.40 7.72 -10.78
N ASP A 68 3.49 6.98 -11.87
CA ASP A 68 4.05 7.46 -13.13
C ASP A 68 3.27 6.89 -14.30
N THR A 69 3.02 7.71 -15.31
CA THR A 69 2.39 7.30 -16.56
C THR A 69 2.95 8.08 -17.75
N GLY A 70 3.11 7.39 -18.87
CA GLY A 70 3.41 8.00 -20.17
C GLY A 70 2.17 8.57 -20.88
N ALA A 71 0.97 8.36 -20.34
CA ALA A 71 -0.26 8.87 -20.94
C ALA A 71 -0.45 10.36 -20.63
N SER A 72 -0.24 11.22 -21.63
CA SER A 72 -0.32 12.69 -21.49
C SER A 72 -1.66 13.19 -20.93
N ARG A 73 -2.76 12.47 -21.21
CA ARG A 73 -4.11 12.77 -20.69
C ARG A 73 -4.22 12.66 -19.16
N TYR A 74 -3.32 11.91 -18.52
CA TYR A 74 -3.29 11.71 -17.07
C TYR A 74 -2.05 12.28 -16.40
N SER A 75 -0.99 12.59 -17.15
CA SER A 75 0.32 12.96 -16.60
C SER A 75 0.27 14.15 -15.64
N GLY A 76 -0.54 15.17 -15.93
CA GLY A 76 -0.69 16.36 -15.10
C GLY A 76 -1.20 16.06 -13.68
N HIS A 77 -1.99 15.00 -13.52
CA HIS A 77 -2.50 14.57 -12.22
C HIS A 77 -1.66 13.43 -11.65
N ILE A 78 -1.24 12.47 -12.48
CA ILE A 78 -0.62 11.22 -12.02
C ILE A 78 0.85 11.41 -11.66
N ASN A 79 1.63 12.07 -12.51
CA ASN A 79 3.10 12.18 -12.35
C ASN A 79 3.49 13.25 -11.33
N CYS A 80 2.56 14.16 -11.01
CA CYS A 80 2.77 15.26 -10.08
C CYS A 80 1.97 15.03 -8.80
N GLY A 81 2.63 15.17 -7.64
CA GLY A 81 1.98 15.18 -6.33
C GLY A 81 2.32 13.98 -5.45
N MET A 82 2.26 14.23 -4.14
CA MET A 82 2.39 13.21 -3.11
C MET A 82 1.03 12.62 -2.79
N ARG A 83 0.94 11.29 -2.70
CA ARG A 83 -0.28 10.61 -2.27
C ARG A 83 -0.04 9.79 -1.03
N VAL A 84 -1.01 9.83 -0.14
CA VAL A 84 -1.06 9.03 1.09
C VAL A 84 -2.24 8.08 0.97
N GLY A 85 -2.03 6.82 1.33
CA GLY A 85 -3.07 5.80 1.38
C GLY A 85 -3.17 5.18 2.77
N GLU A 86 -4.38 4.75 3.11
CA GLU A 86 -4.65 3.83 4.22
C GLU A 86 -5.14 2.51 3.62
N VAL A 87 -4.69 1.39 4.20
CA VAL A 87 -5.07 0.05 3.73
C VAL A 87 -5.67 -0.72 4.90
N ALA A 88 -6.81 -1.35 4.62
CA ALA A 88 -7.52 -2.28 5.49
C ALA A 88 -7.68 -3.61 4.73
N TYR A 89 -7.50 -4.72 5.44
CA TYR A 89 -7.86 -6.06 4.99
C TYR A 89 -9.18 -6.46 5.67
N ASN A 90 -10.10 -7.09 4.94
CA ASN A 90 -11.41 -7.52 5.45
C ASN A 90 -11.42 -9.01 5.77
#